data_AF-A0A2D8MC40-F1
#
_entry.id   AF-A0A2D8MC40-F1
#
_cell.length_a   1.000
_cell.length_b   1.000
_cell.length_c   1.000
_cell.angle_alpha   90.00
_cell.angle_beta   90.00
_cell.angle_gamma   90.00
#
_symmetry.space_group_name_H-M   'P 1'
#
loop_
_entity.id
_entity.type
_entity.pdbx_description
1 polymer ?
#
loop_
_entity_poly.entity_id
_entity_poly.type
_entity_poly.pdbx_seq_one_letter_code
_entity_poly.pdbx_strand_id
1 'polypeptide(L)'
;MIGLSLIFLSQLVVSTNEPQRAEVWEETYHAECPGNAVTIARRIEDPVSSPVVTLNDKDVSDASGLAEELGVIGAAYRMSFLCSSSDEDVLLLRWVRGLAGDDGTVSYRSGAASFSGDEVLDVEAGDVSESDFWYR
;
A
#
# COMPACT_ATOMS: atom_id res chain seq x y z
N MET A 1 37.16 -45.04 -44.08
CA MET A 1 36.49 -43.83 -43.57
C MET A 1 36.24 -44.04 -42.09
N ILE A 2 36.94 -43.33 -41.22
CA ILE A 2 36.64 -43.31 -39.78
C ILE A 2 36.22 -41.87 -39.49
N GLY A 3 34.94 -41.70 -39.16
CA GLY A 3 34.34 -40.40 -38.86
C GLY A 3 34.80 -39.92 -37.49
N LEU A 4 35.41 -38.74 -37.47
CA LEU A 4 35.81 -38.04 -36.25
C LEU A 4 34.54 -37.38 -35.65
N SER A 5 34.00 -37.94 -34.57
CA SER A 5 32.93 -37.28 -33.81
C SER A 5 33.51 -36.11 -33.02
N LEU A 6 33.13 -34.90 -33.42
CA LEU A 6 33.36 -33.66 -32.65
C LEU A 6 32.35 -33.60 -31.50
N ILE A 7 32.83 -33.74 -30.27
CA ILE A 7 32.03 -33.49 -29.07
C ILE A 7 32.09 -31.99 -28.79
N PHE A 8 31.00 -31.27 -29.08
CA PHE A 8 30.82 -29.89 -28.65
C PHE A 8 30.43 -29.90 -27.16
N LEU A 9 31.36 -29.51 -26.28
CA LEU A 9 31.06 -29.20 -24.88
C LEU A 9 30.35 -27.84 -24.84
N SER A 10 29.03 -27.84 -24.65
CA SER A 10 28.28 -26.62 -24.36
C SER A 10 28.67 -26.12 -22.97
N GLN A 11 29.26 -24.92 -22.90
CA GLN A 11 29.57 -24.26 -21.63
C GLN A 11 28.31 -23.59 -21.08
N LEU A 12 27.93 -23.93 -19.84
CA LEU A 12 26.88 -23.24 -19.10
C LEU A 12 27.40 -21.86 -18.67
N VAL A 13 26.79 -20.79 -19.19
CA VAL A 13 27.05 -19.42 -18.74
C VAL A 13 25.90 -19.00 -17.83
N VAL A 14 26.18 -18.81 -16.55
CA VAL A 14 25.25 -18.21 -15.59
C VAL A 14 25.60 -16.74 -15.48
N SER A 15 24.65 -15.87 -15.83
CA SER A 15 24.75 -14.42 -15.63
C SER A 15 23.73 -14.01 -14.59
N THR A 16 24.17 -13.23 -13.60
CA THR A 16 23.30 -12.61 -12.61
C THR A 16 23.42 -11.10 -12.74
N ASN A 17 22.28 -10.41 -12.84
CA ASN A 17 22.24 -8.95 -12.75
C ASN A 17 21.85 -8.55 -11.33
N GLU A 18 22.52 -7.54 -10.79
CA GLU A 18 22.13 -6.95 -9.52
C GLU A 18 20.77 -6.22 -9.68
N PRO A 19 19.80 -6.43 -8.78
CA PRO A 19 18.55 -5.69 -8.82
C PRO A 19 18.82 -4.20 -8.65
N GLN A 20 18.38 -3.38 -9.60
CA GLN A 20 18.43 -1.93 -9.43
C GLN A 20 17.33 -1.47 -8.48
N ARG A 21 17.61 -0.45 -7.67
CA ARG A 21 16.61 0.23 -6.85
C ARG A 21 15.49 0.77 -7.75
N ALA A 22 14.24 0.56 -7.37
CA ALA A 22 13.10 1.13 -8.08
C ALA A 22 13.19 2.66 -8.09
N GLU A 23 12.83 3.30 -9.21
CA GLU A 23 12.71 4.75 -9.28
C GLU A 23 11.61 5.26 -8.35
N VAL A 24 11.72 6.50 -7.88
CA VAL A 24 10.69 7.13 -7.04
C VAL A 24 9.37 7.19 -7.81
N TRP A 25 8.28 6.81 -7.15
CA TRP A 25 6.95 6.82 -7.73
C TRP A 25 5.90 7.18 -6.67
N GLU A 26 4.68 7.50 -7.12
CA GLU A 26 3.57 7.92 -6.25
C GLU A 26 2.37 6.99 -6.46
N GLU A 27 1.82 6.48 -5.36
CA GLU A 27 0.54 5.79 -5.30
C GLU A 27 -0.55 6.77 -4.91
N THR A 28 -1.54 6.96 -5.79
CA THR A 28 -2.70 7.82 -5.51
C THR A 28 -3.96 6.97 -5.41
N TYR A 29 -4.68 7.10 -4.30
CA TYR A 29 -6.02 6.54 -4.11
C TYR A 29 -7.02 7.68 -4.07
N HIS A 30 -8.12 7.52 -4.78
CA HIS A 30 -9.20 8.51 -4.83
C HIS A 30 -10.54 7.82 -4.68
N ALA A 31 -11.42 8.41 -3.87
CA ALA A 31 -12.79 7.97 -3.70
C ALA A 31 -13.72 9.17 -3.49
N GLU A 32 -14.94 9.04 -4.00
CA GLU A 32 -15.94 10.10 -3.96
C GLU A 32 -17.31 9.52 -3.56
N CYS A 33 -17.98 10.23 -2.67
CA CYS A 33 -19.37 10.08 -2.25
C CYS A 33 -20.07 11.44 -2.42
N PRO A 34 -21.41 11.51 -2.43
CA PRO A 34 -22.11 12.79 -2.46
C PRO A 34 -21.58 13.74 -1.36
N GLY A 35 -21.09 14.91 -1.75
CA GLY A 35 -20.55 15.92 -0.83
C GLY A 35 -19.16 15.64 -0.24
N ASN A 36 -18.52 14.51 -0.57
CA ASN A 36 -17.25 14.09 0.03
C ASN A 36 -16.31 13.42 -0.98
N ALA A 37 -15.12 13.96 -1.14
CA ALA A 37 -14.04 13.32 -1.89
C ALA A 37 -12.79 13.18 -1.01
N VAL A 38 -12.14 12.03 -1.05
CA VAL A 38 -10.84 11.80 -0.42
C VAL A 38 -9.81 11.44 -1.46
N THR A 39 -8.63 12.04 -1.35
CA THR A 39 -7.44 11.62 -2.10
C THR A 39 -6.31 11.36 -1.11
N ILE A 40 -5.63 10.22 -1.31
CA ILE A 40 -4.48 9.82 -0.52
C ILE A 40 -3.33 9.62 -1.50
N ALA A 41 -2.28 10.43 -1.37
CA ALA A 41 -1.07 10.32 -2.15
C ALA A 41 0.06 9.79 -1.28
N ARG A 42 0.66 8.67 -1.67
CA ARG A 42 1.80 8.04 -0.99
C ARG A 42 2.97 8.07 -1.95
N ARG A 43 4.01 8.84 -1.62
CA ARG A 43 5.24 8.79 -2.38
C ARG A 43 6.13 7.68 -1.86
N ILE A 44 6.52 6.78 -2.76
CA ILE A 44 7.37 5.63 -2.47
C ILE A 44 8.80 6.02 -2.83
N GLU A 45 9.50 6.55 -1.83
CA GLU A 45 10.89 7.00 -1.90
C GLU A 45 11.65 6.70 -0.61
N ASP A 46 12.97 6.86 -0.62
CA ASP A 46 13.84 6.69 0.54
C ASP A 46 14.71 7.95 0.69
N PRO A 47 14.60 8.73 1.79
CA PRO A 47 13.81 8.44 3.00
C PRO A 47 12.30 8.57 2.80
N VAL A 48 11.52 7.85 3.61
CA VAL A 48 10.06 7.82 3.53
C VAL A 48 9.47 9.20 3.78
N SER A 49 8.62 9.68 2.87
CA SER A 49 7.75 10.83 3.09
C SER A 49 6.40 10.38 3.68
N SER A 50 5.85 11.15 4.61
CA SER A 50 4.47 10.94 5.07
C SER A 50 3.49 11.06 3.89
N PRO A 51 2.45 10.22 3.85
CA PRO A 51 1.41 10.36 2.84
C PRO A 51 0.64 11.66 3.02
N VAL A 52 0.18 12.23 1.91
CA VAL A 52 -0.66 13.43 1.89
C VAL A 52 -2.12 12.98 1.75
N VAL A 53 -2.97 13.50 2.62
CA VAL A 53 -4.42 13.25 2.59
C VAL A 53 -5.12 14.58 2.32
N THR A 54 -5.93 14.60 1.27
CA THR A 54 -6.78 15.74 0.95
C THR A 54 -8.25 15.34 1.00
N LEU A 55 -9.08 16.18 1.59
CA LEU A 55 -10.53 16.06 1.60
C LEU A 55 -11.13 17.23 0.82
N ASN A 56 -11.98 16.95 -0.17
CA ASN A 56 -12.56 17.94 -1.08
C ASN A 56 -11.52 18.93 -1.63
N ASP A 57 -10.40 18.40 -2.11
CA ASP A 57 -9.24 19.13 -2.63
C ASP A 57 -8.53 20.07 -1.63
N LYS A 58 -8.71 19.84 -0.33
CA LYS A 58 -8.01 20.58 0.74
C LYS A 58 -7.14 19.64 1.56
N ASP A 59 -5.92 20.09 1.86
CA ASP A 59 -5.02 19.37 2.75
C ASP A 59 -5.63 19.23 4.14
N VAL A 60 -5.58 18.02 4.70
CA VAL A 60 -6.02 17.76 6.06
C VAL A 60 -4.84 17.90 7.02
N SER A 61 -4.92 18.86 7.94
CA SER A 61 -3.86 19.11 8.92
C SER A 61 -3.75 18.04 10.00
N ASP A 62 -4.83 17.32 10.31
CA ASP A 62 -4.87 16.26 11.32
C ASP A 62 -5.25 14.90 10.72
N ALA A 63 -4.37 14.40 9.83
CA ALA A 63 -4.44 13.03 9.33
C ALA A 63 -3.29 12.16 9.88
N SER A 64 -2.71 12.57 11.03
CA SER A 64 -1.46 12.01 11.55
C SER A 64 -1.54 10.50 11.83
N GLY A 65 -2.61 10.03 12.47
CA GLY A 65 -2.84 8.61 12.73
C GLY A 65 -3.02 7.79 11.45
N LEU A 66 -3.71 8.34 10.45
CA LEU A 66 -3.86 7.67 9.16
C LEU A 66 -2.53 7.63 8.39
N ALA A 67 -1.75 8.71 8.48
CA ALA A 67 -0.44 8.82 7.85
C ALA A 67 0.57 7.82 8.42
N GLU A 68 0.52 7.55 9.72
CA GLU A 68 1.34 6.52 10.38
C GLU A 68 1.04 5.12 9.82
N GLU A 69 -0.25 4.81 9.61
CA GLU A 69 -0.65 3.48 9.12
C GLU A 69 -0.42 3.27 7.63
N LEU A 70 -0.54 4.33 6.82
CA LEU A 70 -0.36 4.27 5.37
C LEU A 70 1.09 4.59 4.93
N GLY A 71 1.91 5.16 5.82
CA GLY A 71 3.29 5.54 5.53
C GLY A 71 4.31 4.40 5.57
N VAL A 72 3.89 3.13 5.68
CA VAL A 72 4.82 2.01 5.87
C VAL A 72 5.35 1.50 4.52
N ILE A 73 6.64 1.71 4.25
CA ILE A 73 7.29 1.20 3.03
C ILE A 73 7.46 -0.32 3.10
N GLY A 74 7.27 -0.98 1.96
CA GLY A 74 7.38 -2.42 1.82
C GLY A 74 6.15 -3.19 2.31
N ALA A 75 5.19 -2.50 2.94
CA ALA A 75 3.91 -3.10 3.27
C ALA A 75 3.04 -3.19 2.01
N ALA A 76 2.41 -4.35 1.83
CA ALA A 76 1.35 -4.54 0.85
C ALA A 76 0.02 -4.12 1.47
N TYR A 77 -0.76 -3.30 0.76
CA TYR A 77 -2.05 -2.79 1.24
C TYR A 77 -3.20 -3.34 0.40
N ARG A 78 -4.29 -3.72 1.08
CA ARG A 78 -5.62 -3.87 0.48
C ARG A 78 -6.53 -2.80 1.07
N MET A 79 -7.05 -1.93 0.23
CA MET A 79 -7.91 -0.83 0.65
C MET A 79 -9.31 -0.97 0.06
N SER A 80 -10.32 -0.50 0.79
CA SER A 80 -11.69 -0.35 0.29
C SER A 80 -12.27 0.97 0.77
N PHE A 81 -12.90 1.69 -0.15
CA PHE A 81 -13.63 2.92 0.13
C PHE A 81 -15.13 2.64 0.04
N LEU A 82 -15.89 3.18 0.99
CA LEU A 82 -17.33 2.93 1.12
C LEU A 82 -18.03 4.24 1.47
N CYS A 83 -19.12 4.57 0.78
CA CYS A 83 -20.06 5.58 1.27
C CYS A 83 -20.89 4.98 2.39
N SER A 84 -21.00 5.67 3.51
CA SER A 84 -21.82 5.22 4.64
C SER A 84 -23.30 5.19 4.23
N SER A 85 -23.98 4.09 4.55
CA SER A 85 -25.42 3.95 4.31
C SER A 85 -26.28 4.58 5.42
N SER A 86 -25.68 4.83 6.58
CA SER A 86 -26.35 5.41 7.75
C SER A 86 -26.20 6.93 7.83
N ASP A 87 -25.20 7.48 7.13
CA ASP A 87 -24.89 8.91 7.10
C ASP A 87 -24.31 9.22 5.71
N GLU A 88 -25.06 9.95 4.90
CA GLU A 88 -24.71 10.22 3.51
C GLU A 88 -23.48 11.13 3.37
N ASP A 89 -23.14 11.86 4.43
CA ASP A 89 -22.01 12.78 4.47
C ASP A 89 -20.73 12.11 5.00
N VAL A 90 -20.73 10.79 5.17
CA VAL A 90 -19.57 10.04 5.71
C VAL A 90 -18.99 9.09 4.65
N LEU A 91 -17.68 9.25 4.40
CA LEU A 91 -16.87 8.34 3.62
C LEU A 91 -16.01 7.49 4.55
N LEU A 92 -15.96 6.18 4.30
CA LEU A 92 -15.19 5.22 5.09
C LEU A 92 -14.06 4.64 4.25
N LEU A 93 -12.83 4.73 4.75
CA LEU A 93 -11.69 3.95 4.29
C LEU A 93 -11.51 2.75 5.23
N ARG A 94 -11.27 1.57 4.67
CA ARG A 94 -10.77 0.40 5.41
C ARG A 94 -9.51 -0.09 4.74
N TRP A 95 -8.54 -0.50 5.55
CA TRP A 95 -7.33 -1.14 5.04
C TRP A 95 -6.99 -2.41 5.81
N VAL A 96 -6.29 -3.30 5.12
CA VAL A 96 -5.50 -4.37 5.73
C VAL A 96 -4.11 -4.30 5.10
N ARG A 97 -3.06 -4.35 5.92
CA ARG A 97 -1.68 -4.33 5.48
C ARG A 97 -0.92 -5.55 5.98
N GLY A 98 -0.02 -6.06 5.15
CA GLY A 98 0.97 -7.07 5.51
C GLY A 98 2.37 -6.52 5.29
N LEU A 99 3.25 -6.63 6.28
CA LEU A 99 4.66 -6.22 6.21
C LEU A 99 5.56 -7.40 6.53
N ALA A 100 6.39 -7.77 5.56
CA ALA A 100 7.43 -8.79 5.76
C ALA A 100 8.56 -8.22 6.63
N GLY A 101 8.93 -8.96 7.68
CA GLY A 101 10.10 -8.71 8.51
C GLY A 101 11.35 -9.41 7.97
N ASP A 102 12.51 -9.00 8.48
CA ASP A 102 13.81 -9.54 8.07
C ASP A 102 13.99 -11.04 8.41
N ASP A 103 13.22 -11.55 9.37
CA ASP A 103 13.20 -12.96 9.79
C ASP A 103 12.26 -13.84 8.94
N GLY A 104 11.64 -13.26 7.91
CA GLY A 104 10.68 -13.94 7.04
C GLY A 104 9.27 -14.07 7.62
N THR A 105 9.02 -13.51 8.81
CA THR A 105 7.64 -13.39 9.34
C THR A 105 6.90 -12.24 8.66
N VAL A 106 5.57 -12.32 8.62
CA VAL A 106 4.73 -11.22 8.11
C VAL A 106 3.86 -10.72 9.26
N SER A 107 3.96 -9.43 9.55
CA SER A 107 3.07 -8.74 10.50
C SER A 107 1.87 -8.19 9.76
N TYR A 108 0.68 -8.36 10.33
CA TYR A 108 -0.57 -7.89 9.73
C TYR A 108 -1.27 -6.89 10.63
N ARG A 109 -1.71 -5.78 10.04
CA ARG A 109 -2.54 -4.77 10.73
C ARG A 109 -3.73 -4.41 9.86
N SER A 110 -4.86 -4.10 10.49
CA SER A 110 -6.02 -3.56 9.80
C SER A 110 -6.51 -2.33 10.52
N GLY A 111 -7.26 -1.51 9.80
CA GLY A 111 -7.91 -0.36 10.39
C GLY A 111 -8.97 0.24 9.51
N ALA A 112 -9.58 1.28 10.05
CA ALA A 112 -10.57 2.08 9.36
C ALA A 112 -10.35 3.57 9.69
N ALA A 113 -10.72 4.41 8.72
CA ALA A 113 -10.80 5.84 8.90
C ALA A 113 -12.13 6.32 8.35
N SER A 114 -12.70 7.34 9.00
CA SER A 114 -13.93 7.98 8.55
C SER A 114 -13.71 9.46 8.31
N PHE A 115 -14.35 9.98 7.28
CA PHE A 115 -14.21 11.36 6.82
C PHE A 115 -15.58 11.99 6.62
N SER A 116 -15.69 13.28 6.91
CA SER A 116 -16.88 14.07 6.59
C SER A 116 -16.50 15.53 6.34
N GLY A 117 -16.96 16.08 5.23
CA GLY A 117 -16.54 17.39 4.74
C GLY A 117 -15.02 17.44 4.59
N ASP A 118 -14.40 18.37 5.34
CA ASP A 118 -12.96 18.60 5.31
C ASP A 118 -12.24 17.99 6.53
N GLU A 119 -12.90 17.11 7.29
CA GLU A 119 -12.42 16.57 8.56
C GLU A 119 -12.22 15.04 8.53
N VAL A 120 -11.16 14.59 9.20
CA VAL A 120 -10.98 13.19 9.60
C VAL A 120 -11.68 13.02 10.93
N LEU A 121 -12.72 12.19 10.97
CA LEU A 121 -13.55 12.01 12.16
C LEU A 121 -12.92 11.03 13.14
N ASP A 122 -12.38 9.92 12.63
CA ASP A 122 -11.82 8.85 13.44
C ASP A 122 -10.84 8.00 12.63
N VAL A 123 -9.83 7.45 13.31
CA VAL A 123 -8.84 6.52 12.77
C VAL A 123 -8.57 5.44 13.81
N GLU A 124 -8.93 4.21 13.48
CA GLU A 124 -8.69 3.03 14.32
C GLU A 124 -7.79 2.04 13.60
N ALA A 125 -6.84 1.46 14.32
CA ALA A 125 -5.96 0.43 13.80
C ALA A 125 -5.62 -0.61 14.87
N GLY A 126 -5.50 -1.87 14.44
CA GLY A 126 -5.20 -2.99 15.32
C GLY A 126 -4.49 -4.12 14.60
N ASP A 127 -3.84 -4.97 15.39
CA ASP A 127 -3.23 -6.20 14.89
C ASP A 127 -4.30 -7.19 14.44
N VAL A 128 -4.04 -7.87 13.33
CA VAL A 128 -4.95 -8.89 12.77
C VAL A 128 -4.19 -10.13 12.33
N SER A 129 -4.93 -11.14 11.89
CA SER A 129 -4.36 -12.39 11.40
C SER A 129 -4.09 -12.36 9.89
N GLU A 130 -3.28 -13.32 9.44
CA GLU A 130 -3.07 -13.57 8.00
C GLU A 130 -4.39 -13.81 7.25
N SER A 131 -5.36 -14.47 7.87
CA SER A 131 -6.65 -14.72 7.23
C SER A 131 -7.41 -13.44 6.90
N ASP A 132 -7.29 -12.39 7.71
CA ASP A 132 -7.96 -11.11 7.45
C ASP A 132 -7.38 -10.40 6.21
N PHE A 133 -6.09 -10.62 5.93
CA PHE A 133 -5.38 -10.08 4.78
C PHE A 133 -5.79 -10.79 3.48
N TRP A 134 -5.79 -12.13 3.47
CA TRP A 134 -6.04 -12.91 2.25
C TRP A 134 -7.52 -13.21 1.97
N TYR A 135 -8.36 -13.32 3.00
CA TYR A 135 -9.72 -13.84 2.87
C TYR A 135 -10.74 -12.89 3.51
N ARG A 136 -11.48 -12.15 2.68
CA ARG A 136 -12.78 -11.56 3.00
C ARG A 136 -13.69 -11.63 1.78
#